data_AF-A0A7Y9XTG9-F1
#
_entry.id   AF-A0A7Y9XTG9-F1
#
_cell.length_a   1.000
_cell.length_b   1.000
_cell.length_c   1.000
_cell.angle_alpha   90.00
_cell.angle_beta   90.00
_cell.angle_gamma   90.00
#
_symmetry.space_group_name_H-M   'P 1'
#
loop_
_entity.id
_entity.type
_entity.pdbx_description
1 polymer ?
#
loop_
_entity_poly.entity_id
_entity_poly.type
_entity_poly.pdbx_seq_one_letter_code
_entity_poly.pdbx_strand_id
1 'polypeptide(L)'
;MLEAVRHCLSNLISFDGRDSRQTFWFYVLALVILNVAISTLASVPMMAGMMEGVFRGIGSGIPEEAVTEQMMAEMGAWIETTIWISVATGVLMAALVIAAMVRRIHDSGHSGWWVILPLAAQLASLAITVSLIDEMRDFMTVATNPENLEAIVARQKRYALYGLVGWIPLLFILVFGLLKPTEGPNRYGDQPVRT
;
A
#
# COMPACT_ATOMS: atom_id res chain seq x y z
N MET A 1 -1.12 19.07 -13.78
CA MET A 1 -1.25 18.18 -12.61
C MET A 1 -2.66 18.21 -12.03
N LEU A 2 -3.16 19.36 -11.54
CA LEU A 2 -4.51 19.42 -10.94
C LEU A 2 -5.62 19.04 -11.92
N GLU A 3 -5.51 19.43 -13.19
CA GLU A 3 -6.45 19.03 -14.24
C GLU A 3 -6.48 17.51 -14.43
N ALA A 4 -5.32 16.86 -14.52
CA ALA A 4 -5.22 15.40 -14.58
C ALA A 4 -5.87 14.71 -13.38
N VAL A 5 -5.63 15.22 -12.16
CA VAL A 5 -6.27 14.68 -10.94
C VAL A 5 -7.78 14.84 -11.00
N ARG A 6 -8.28 16.03 -11.35
CA ARG A 6 -9.71 16.29 -11.49
C ARG A 6 -10.35 15.39 -12.55
N HIS A 7 -9.69 15.20 -13.69
CA HIS A 7 -10.13 14.33 -14.77
C HIS A 7 -10.27 12.88 -14.31
N CYS A 8 -9.22 12.31 -13.71
CA CYS A 8 -9.24 10.92 -13.25
C CYS A 8 -10.28 10.72 -12.13
N LEU A 9 -10.41 11.67 -11.19
CA LEU A 9 -11.41 11.62 -10.12
C LEU A 9 -12.86 11.74 -10.64
N SER A 10 -13.08 12.54 -11.69
CA SER A 10 -14.40 12.64 -12.34
C SER A 10 -14.79 11.37 -13.11
N ASN A 11 -13.80 10.52 -13.42
CA ASN A 11 -13.95 9.30 -14.20
C ASN A 11 -13.59 8.04 -13.39
N LEU A 12 -13.78 8.04 -12.05
CA LEU A 12 -13.40 6.90 -11.20
C LEU A 12 -14.12 5.58 -11.53
N ILE A 13 -15.34 5.67 -12.07
CA ILE A 13 -16.17 4.52 -12.42
C ILE A 13 -16.30 4.33 -13.94
N SER A 14 -15.64 5.18 -14.73
CA SER A 14 -15.67 5.10 -16.20
C SER A 14 -14.47 4.33 -16.69
N PHE A 15 -14.66 3.10 -17.16
CA PHE A 15 -13.56 2.27 -17.67
C PHE A 15 -13.31 2.44 -19.17
N ASP A 16 -14.19 3.18 -19.85
CA ASP A 16 -14.08 3.42 -21.28
C ASP A 16 -13.21 4.64 -21.60
N GLY A 17 -12.67 4.68 -22.82
CA GLY A 17 -11.81 5.75 -23.29
C GLY A 17 -10.32 5.53 -23.00
N ARG A 18 -9.55 6.61 -23.18
CA ARG A 18 -8.09 6.62 -23.19
C ARG A 18 -7.57 7.78 -22.35
N ASP A 19 -6.53 7.52 -21.55
CA ASP A 19 -5.81 8.56 -20.82
C ASP A 19 -4.39 8.73 -21.39
N SER A 20 -3.97 9.98 -21.59
CA SER A 20 -2.62 10.28 -22.03
C SER A 20 -1.59 9.90 -20.97
N ARG A 21 -0.36 9.60 -21.38
CA ARG A 21 0.77 9.32 -20.45
C ARG A 21 0.94 10.41 -19.39
N GLN A 22 0.88 11.67 -19.81
CA GLN A 22 1.08 12.82 -18.93
C GLN A 22 -0.01 12.87 -17.85
N THR A 23 -1.27 12.73 -18.27
CA THR A 23 -2.44 12.70 -17.38
C THR A 23 -2.32 11.56 -16.37
N PHE A 24 -2.01 10.35 -16.86
CA PHE A 24 -1.83 9.17 -16.01
C PHE A 24 -0.71 9.34 -14.98
N TRP A 25 0.49 9.78 -15.38
CA TRP A 25 1.62 9.92 -14.45
C TRP A 25 1.43 11.04 -13.43
N PHE A 26 0.79 12.16 -13.79
CA PHE A 26 0.42 13.18 -12.80
C PHE A 26 -0.61 12.69 -11.81
N TYR A 27 -1.55 11.85 -12.24
CA TYR A 27 -2.50 11.22 -11.34
C TYR A 27 -1.83 10.22 -10.40
N VAL A 28 -0.97 9.33 -10.93
CA VAL A 28 -0.18 8.38 -10.12
C VAL A 28 0.70 9.13 -9.11
N LEU A 29 1.36 10.23 -9.51
CA LEU A 29 2.13 11.06 -8.59
C LEU A 29 1.28 11.62 -7.46
N ALA A 30 0.07 12.10 -7.76
CA ALA A 30 -0.86 12.58 -6.73
C ALA A 30 -1.27 11.46 -5.75
N LEU A 31 -1.50 10.24 -6.24
CA LEU A 31 -1.79 9.08 -5.40
C LEU A 31 -0.58 8.69 -4.52
N VAL A 32 0.63 8.78 -5.05
CA VAL A 32 1.86 8.55 -4.27
C VAL A 32 2.00 9.58 -3.15
N ILE A 33 1.77 10.86 -3.44
CA ILE A 33 1.80 11.94 -2.43
C ILE A 33 0.73 11.68 -1.36
N LEU A 34 -0.49 11.31 -1.76
CA LEU A 34 -1.57 10.98 -0.83
C LEU A 34 -1.19 9.80 0.07
N ASN A 35 -0.60 8.75 -0.50
CA ASN A 35 -0.13 7.59 0.26
C ASN A 35 0.94 7.97 1.29
N VAL A 36 1.93 8.79 0.89
CA VAL A 36 2.97 9.29 1.81
C VAL A 36 2.37 10.14 2.93
N ALA A 37 1.40 11.00 2.61
CA ALA A 37 0.71 11.82 3.59
C ALA A 37 -0.06 10.97 4.62
N ILE A 38 -0.82 9.96 4.16
CA ILE A 38 -1.54 9.03 5.04
C ILE A 38 -0.55 8.29 5.96
N SER A 39 0.54 7.74 5.41
CA SER A 39 1.54 7.01 6.20
C SER A 39 2.25 7.90 7.22
N THR A 40 2.53 9.16 6.88
CA THR A 40 3.15 10.12 7.79
C THR A 40 2.20 10.52 8.92
N LEU A 41 0.92 10.72 8.62
CA LEU A 41 -0.09 11.02 9.64
C LEU A 41 -0.35 9.81 10.54
N ALA A 42 -0.33 8.60 9.99
CA ALA A 42 -0.50 7.36 10.75
C ALA A 42 0.64 7.12 11.75
N SER A 43 1.85 7.63 11.50
CA SER A 43 2.98 7.46 12.42
C SER A 43 2.97 8.44 13.61
N VAL A 44 2.24 9.56 13.52
CA VAL A 44 2.17 10.57 14.59
C VAL A 44 1.57 9.99 15.88
N PRO A 45 0.41 9.31 15.85
CA PRO A 45 -0.15 8.67 17.04
C PRO A 45 0.77 7.59 17.64
N MET A 46 1.46 6.81 16.80
CA MET A 46 2.45 5.81 17.24
C MET A 46 3.59 6.46 18.03
N MET A 47 4.16 7.55 17.50
CA MET A 47 5.22 8.28 18.19
C MET A 47 4.72 8.95 19.48
N ALA A 48 3.50 9.49 19.47
CA ALA A 48 2.90 10.07 20.67
C ALA A 48 2.69 9.03 21.79
N GLY A 49 2.15 7.84 21.44
CA GLY A 49 1.99 6.74 22.39
C GLY A 49 3.32 6.25 22.95
N MET A 50 4.32 6.03 22.09
CA MET A 50 5.66 5.61 22.54
C MET A 50 6.30 6.64 23.48
N MET A 51 6.19 7.94 23.17
CA MET A 51 6.69 9.00 24.05
C MET A 51 5.96 8.99 25.39
N GLU A 52 4.62 8.82 25.39
CA GLU A 52 3.83 8.73 26.60
C GLU A 52 4.27 7.56 27.50
N GLY A 53 4.50 6.38 26.94
CA GLY A 53 5.04 5.23 27.67
C GLY A 53 6.39 5.52 28.31
N VAL A 54 7.32 6.15 27.58
CA VAL A 54 8.64 6.54 28.09
C VAL A 54 8.53 7.60 29.20
N PHE A 55 7.72 8.65 29.01
CA PHE A 55 7.53 9.70 30.02
C PHE A 55 6.92 9.15 31.31
N ARG A 56 5.96 8.23 31.20
CA ARG A 56 5.39 7.54 32.35
C ARG A 56 6.45 6.73 33.08
N GLY A 57 7.31 6.00 32.38
CA GLY A 57 8.40 5.23 33.00
C GLY A 57 9.45 6.08 33.73
N ILE A 58 9.89 7.18 33.11
CA ILE A 58 10.91 8.07 33.69
C ILE A 58 10.36 8.85 34.91
N GLY A 59 9.09 9.24 34.89
CA GLY A 59 8.50 10.14 35.89
C GLY A 59 7.93 9.49 37.15
N SER A 60 7.84 8.16 37.23
CA SER A 60 7.00 7.47 38.23
C SER A 60 7.73 6.48 39.13
N GLY A 61 9.01 6.20 38.90
CA GLY A 61 9.76 5.21 39.68
C GLY A 61 9.26 3.77 39.51
N ILE A 62 8.53 3.49 38.42
CA ILE A 62 8.08 2.15 38.06
C ILE A 62 9.32 1.27 37.75
N PRO A 63 9.35 0.00 38.20
CA PRO A 63 10.42 -0.93 37.86
C PRO A 63 10.65 -1.02 36.34
N GLU A 64 11.92 -1.09 35.90
CA GLU A 64 12.28 -1.15 34.48
C GLU A 64 11.56 -2.26 33.71
N GLU A 65 11.26 -3.38 34.39
CA GLU A 65 10.49 -4.49 33.85
C GLU A 65 9.07 -4.09 33.43
N ALA A 66 8.36 -3.33 34.28
CA ALA A 66 7.00 -2.89 33.99
C ALA A 66 6.95 -1.81 32.91
N VAL A 67 7.99 -0.97 32.79
CA VAL A 67 8.15 -0.03 31.68
C VAL A 67 8.35 -0.78 30.36
N THR A 68 9.15 -1.84 30.38
CA THR A 68 9.43 -2.68 29.20
C THR A 68 8.18 -3.45 28.77
N GLU A 69 7.43 -4.02 29.72
CA GLU A 69 6.17 -4.72 29.45
C GLU A 69 5.11 -3.79 28.81
N GLN A 70 4.93 -2.59 29.38
CA GLN A 70 4.00 -1.59 28.85
C GLN A 70 4.39 -1.18 27.42
N MET A 71 5.67 -0.91 27.18
CA MET A 71 6.16 -0.53 25.85
C MET A 71 5.88 -1.64 24.82
N MET A 72 6.09 -2.91 25.19
CA MET A 72 5.79 -4.06 24.31
C MET A 72 4.29 -4.21 24.03
N ALA A 73 3.43 -3.97 25.03
CA ALA A 73 1.97 -3.99 24.86
C ALA A 73 1.48 -2.87 23.92
N GLU A 74 1.99 -1.65 24.11
CA GLU A 74 1.69 -0.50 23.24
C GLU A 74 2.19 -0.73 21.80
N MET A 75 3.39 -1.30 21.63
CA MET A 75 3.91 -1.68 20.31
C MET A 75 2.98 -2.69 19.62
N GLY A 76 2.48 -3.70 20.33
CA GLY A 76 1.53 -4.67 19.78
C GLY A 76 0.24 -4.02 19.26
N ALA A 77 -0.35 -3.12 20.05
CA ALA A 77 -1.56 -2.38 19.66
C ALA A 77 -1.32 -1.46 18.44
N TRP A 78 -0.16 -0.80 18.38
CA TRP A 78 0.22 0.06 17.25
C TRP A 78 0.50 -0.73 15.98
N ILE A 79 1.10 -1.91 16.07
CA ILE A 79 1.32 -2.80 14.93
C ILE A 79 -0.02 -3.23 14.32
N GLU A 80 -0.97 -3.68 15.14
CA GLU A 80 -2.31 -4.07 14.67
C GLU A 80 -3.02 -2.90 13.98
N THR A 81 -3.01 -1.72 14.60
CA THR A 81 -3.61 -0.50 14.03
C THR A 81 -2.95 -0.12 12.70
N THR A 82 -1.61 -0.20 12.61
CA THR A 82 -0.86 0.13 11.39
C THR A 82 -1.19 -0.84 10.25
N ILE A 83 -1.40 -2.12 10.56
CA ILE A 83 -1.82 -3.12 9.56
C ILE A 83 -3.18 -2.74 8.98
N TRP A 84 -4.17 -2.43 9.83
CA TRP A 84 -5.50 -2.03 9.35
C TRP A 84 -5.49 -0.74 8.55
N ILE A 85 -4.70 0.26 8.95
CA ILE A 85 -4.50 1.48 8.16
C ILE A 85 -3.89 1.15 6.80
N SER A 86 -2.88 0.27 6.76
CA SER A 86 -2.23 -0.16 5.53
C SER A 86 -3.20 -0.89 4.60
N VAL A 87 -4.07 -1.74 5.16
CA VAL A 87 -5.11 -2.46 4.41
C VAL A 87 -6.13 -1.49 3.82
N ALA A 88 -6.67 -0.58 4.64
CA ALA A 88 -7.63 0.44 4.18
C ALA A 88 -7.02 1.34 3.10
N THR A 89 -5.76 1.75 3.28
CA THR A 89 -5.03 2.57 2.31
C THR A 89 -4.80 1.81 1.02
N GLY A 90 -4.40 0.54 1.08
CA GLY A 90 -4.20 -0.29 -0.12
C GLY A 90 -5.49 -0.50 -0.93
N VAL A 91 -6.63 -0.72 -0.25
CA VAL A 91 -7.95 -0.79 -0.91
C VAL A 91 -8.31 0.55 -1.56
N LEU A 92 -8.10 1.66 -0.84
CA LEU A 92 -8.35 3.00 -1.37
C LEU A 92 -7.51 3.28 -2.62
N MET A 93 -6.20 3.01 -2.59
CA MET A 93 -5.30 3.24 -3.73
C MET A 93 -5.66 2.37 -4.92
N ALA A 94 -6.01 1.10 -4.69
CA ALA A 94 -6.47 0.20 -5.74
C ALA A 94 -7.75 0.72 -6.41
N ALA A 95 -8.72 1.18 -5.62
CA ALA A 95 -9.98 1.74 -6.11
C ALA A 95 -9.76 3.04 -6.91
N LEU A 96 -8.83 3.90 -6.48
CA LEU A 96 -8.52 5.14 -7.17
C LEU A 96 -7.79 4.92 -8.50
N VAL A 97 -6.88 3.95 -8.57
CA VAL A 97 -6.03 3.76 -9.77
C VAL A 97 -6.68 2.89 -10.85
N ILE A 98 -7.60 1.98 -10.50
CA ILE A 98 -8.06 0.92 -11.41
C ILE A 98 -8.63 1.44 -12.74
N ALA A 99 -9.52 2.44 -12.70
CA ALA A 99 -10.15 2.98 -13.90
C ALA A 99 -9.14 3.75 -14.78
N ALA A 100 -8.29 4.56 -14.16
CA ALA A 100 -7.20 5.26 -14.85
C ALA A 100 -6.22 4.27 -15.50
N MET A 101 -5.94 3.15 -14.83
CA MET A 101 -5.06 2.11 -15.36
C MET A 101 -5.69 1.41 -16.58
N VAL A 102 -6.98 1.09 -16.53
CA VAL A 102 -7.69 0.52 -17.68
C VAL A 102 -7.62 1.46 -18.89
N ARG A 103 -7.94 2.75 -18.71
CA ARG A 103 -7.85 3.76 -19.80
C ARG A 103 -6.42 3.96 -20.30
N ARG A 104 -5.42 3.81 -19.43
CA ARG A 104 -4.00 3.87 -19.82
C ARG A 104 -3.60 2.68 -20.70
N ILE A 105 -4.08 1.48 -20.38
CA ILE A 105 -3.83 0.27 -21.16
C ILE A 105 -4.54 0.35 -22.53
N HIS A 106 -5.76 0.88 -22.54
CA HIS A 106 -6.51 1.17 -23.77
C HIS A 106 -5.77 2.12 -24.70
N ASP A 107 -5.05 3.11 -24.16
CA ASP A 107 -4.24 4.03 -24.96
C ASP A 107 -3.08 3.33 -25.70
N SER A 108 -2.61 2.20 -25.18
CA SER A 108 -1.64 1.32 -25.87
C SER A 108 -2.31 0.22 -26.71
N GLY A 109 -3.62 0.27 -26.93
CA GLY A 109 -4.39 -0.70 -27.74
C GLY A 109 -4.67 -2.04 -27.07
N HIS A 110 -4.20 -2.24 -25.84
CA HIS A 110 -4.36 -3.49 -25.09
C HIS A 110 -5.71 -3.55 -24.37
N SER A 111 -6.11 -4.75 -23.94
CA SER A 111 -7.39 -4.94 -23.25
C SER A 111 -7.36 -4.52 -21.78
N GLY A 112 -8.39 -3.83 -21.28
CA GLY A 112 -8.51 -3.51 -19.86
C GLY A 112 -8.47 -4.72 -18.91
N TRP A 113 -8.78 -5.93 -19.40
CA TRP A 113 -8.72 -7.18 -18.63
C TRP A 113 -7.33 -7.49 -18.05
N TRP A 114 -6.25 -6.94 -18.62
CA TRP A 114 -4.90 -7.09 -18.05
C TRP A 114 -4.79 -6.54 -16.62
N VAL A 115 -5.67 -5.61 -16.19
CA VAL A 115 -5.70 -5.07 -14.82
C VAL A 115 -6.14 -6.10 -13.77
N ILE A 116 -6.75 -7.22 -14.15
CA ILE A 116 -7.07 -8.29 -13.20
C ILE A 116 -5.81 -8.83 -12.54
N LEU A 117 -4.71 -8.99 -13.28
CA LEU A 117 -3.46 -9.55 -12.75
C LEU A 117 -2.90 -8.72 -11.57
N PRO A 118 -2.64 -7.41 -11.70
CA PRO A 118 -2.19 -6.61 -10.58
C PRO A 118 -3.26 -6.46 -9.50
N LEU A 119 -4.55 -6.45 -9.84
CA LEU A 119 -5.62 -6.37 -8.84
C LEU A 119 -5.66 -7.63 -7.96
N ALA A 120 -5.57 -8.81 -8.57
CA ALA A 120 -5.51 -10.09 -7.85
C ALA A 120 -4.26 -10.16 -6.96
N ALA A 121 -3.10 -9.74 -7.46
CA ALA A 121 -1.88 -9.65 -6.66
C ALA A 121 -2.02 -8.66 -5.49
N GLN A 122 -2.67 -7.52 -5.70
CA GLN A 122 -2.95 -6.54 -4.65
C GLN A 122 -3.87 -7.12 -3.58
N LEU A 123 -4.97 -7.78 -3.96
CA LEU A 123 -5.89 -8.42 -3.02
C LEU A 123 -5.20 -9.56 -2.24
N ALA A 124 -4.35 -10.35 -2.90
CA ALA A 124 -3.54 -11.37 -2.23
C ALA A 124 -2.56 -10.75 -1.22
N SER A 125 -1.88 -9.66 -1.57
CA SER A 125 -0.99 -8.92 -0.67
C SER A 125 -1.74 -8.39 0.57
N LEU A 126 -2.97 -7.88 0.38
CA LEU A 126 -3.82 -7.43 1.49
C LEU A 126 -4.23 -8.58 2.41
N ALA A 127 -4.67 -9.72 1.84
CA ALA A 127 -5.02 -10.90 2.62
C ALA A 127 -3.83 -11.43 3.41
N ILE A 128 -2.64 -11.47 2.79
CA ILE A 128 -1.39 -11.82 3.47
C ILE A 128 -1.12 -10.85 4.61
N THR A 129 -1.23 -9.55 4.39
CA THR A 129 -0.98 -8.52 5.42
C THR A 129 -1.90 -8.71 6.63
N VAL A 130 -3.17 -9.03 6.42
CA VAL A 130 -4.11 -9.34 7.51
C VAL A 130 -3.69 -10.63 8.26
N SER A 131 -3.25 -11.67 7.55
CA SER A 131 -2.77 -12.90 8.18
C SER A 131 -1.51 -12.71 9.04
N LEU A 132 -0.76 -11.61 8.85
CA LEU A 132 0.40 -11.29 9.69
C LEU A 132 0.01 -10.89 11.12
N ILE A 133 -1.23 -10.47 11.36
CA ILE A 133 -1.68 -10.07 12.71
C ILE A 133 -1.57 -11.25 13.68
N ASP A 134 -2.10 -12.41 13.28
CA ASP A 134 -2.10 -13.61 14.11
C ASP A 134 -0.66 -14.09 14.34
N GLU A 135 0.16 -14.11 13.30
CA GLU A 135 1.57 -14.52 13.42
C GLU A 135 2.42 -13.56 14.28
N MET A 136 2.09 -12.27 14.31
CA MET A 136 2.76 -11.28 15.15
C MET A 136 2.42 -11.42 16.63
N ARG A 137 1.16 -11.75 16.95
CA ARG A 137 0.76 -12.08 18.33
C ARG A 137 1.56 -13.26 18.86
N ASP A 138 1.72 -14.29 18.04
CA ASP A 138 2.56 -15.44 18.38
C ASP A 138 4.04 -15.08 18.48
N PHE A 139 4.56 -14.20 17.61
CA PHE A 139 5.96 -13.78 17.62
C PHE A 139 6.37 -13.11 18.93
N MET A 140 5.53 -12.22 19.47
CA MET A 140 5.80 -11.51 20.73
C MET A 140 5.95 -12.47 21.92
N THR A 141 5.30 -13.64 21.88
CA THR A 141 5.44 -14.68 22.92
C THR A 141 6.67 -15.60 22.72
N VAL A 142 7.16 -15.72 21.49
CA VAL A 142 8.21 -16.68 21.09
C VAL A 142 9.60 -16.04 21.12
N ALA A 143 9.69 -14.73 20.87
CA ALA A 143 10.94 -13.96 20.79
C ALA A 143 11.70 -13.84 22.12
N THR A 144 11.07 -14.20 23.24
CA THR A 144 11.69 -14.22 24.59
C THR A 144 12.55 -15.46 24.84
N ASN A 145 12.51 -16.47 23.96
CA ASN A 145 13.23 -17.74 24.13
C ASN A 145 14.30 -17.94 23.03
N PRO A 146 15.59 -18.10 23.39
CA PRO A 146 16.69 -18.21 22.44
C PRO A 146 16.73 -19.52 21.62
N GLU A 147 16.01 -20.58 22.03
CA GLU A 147 15.86 -21.82 21.24
C GLU A 147 15.05 -21.64 19.94
N ASN A 148 14.35 -20.50 19.80
CA ASN A 148 13.47 -20.24 18.66
C ASN A 148 14.16 -19.54 17.48
N LEU A 149 15.49 -19.42 17.47
CA LEU A 149 16.22 -18.70 16.42
C LEU A 149 15.92 -19.25 15.01
N GLU A 150 15.84 -20.57 14.85
CA GLU A 150 15.47 -21.18 13.56
C GLU A 150 14.04 -20.84 13.14
N ALA A 151 13.09 -20.86 14.09
CA ALA A 151 11.70 -20.48 13.84
C ALA A 151 11.56 -19.00 13.46
N ILE A 152 12.33 -18.12 14.11
CA ILE A 152 12.41 -16.69 13.80
C ILE A 152 12.95 -16.47 12.39
N VAL A 153 14.04 -17.14 12.02
CA VAL A 153 14.65 -17.05 10.67
C VAL A 153 13.69 -17.59 9.60
N ALA A 154 13.02 -18.72 9.85
CA ALA A 154 12.05 -19.28 8.91
C ALA A 154 10.85 -18.35 8.68
N ARG A 155 10.34 -17.73 9.74
CA ARG A 155 9.26 -16.74 9.69
C ARG A 155 9.69 -15.47 8.93
N GLN A 156 10.90 -14.97 9.19
CA GLN A 156 11.47 -13.84 8.47
C GLN A 156 11.61 -14.11 6.97
N LYS A 157 12.08 -15.30 6.57
CA LYS A 157 12.17 -15.70 5.15
C LYS A 157 10.81 -15.72 4.48
N ARG A 158 9.78 -16.24 5.16
CA ARG A 158 8.41 -16.27 4.64
C ARG A 158 7.87 -14.86 4.37
N TYR A 159 8.11 -13.92 5.29
CA TYR A 159 7.71 -12.51 5.09
C TYR A 159 8.44 -11.84 3.93
N ALA A 160 9.72 -12.14 3.73
CA ALA A 160 10.45 -11.62 2.58
C ALA A 160 9.80 -12.06 1.24
N LEU A 161 9.35 -13.32 1.15
CA LEU A 161 8.66 -13.85 -0.03
C LEU A 161 7.29 -13.20 -0.22
N TYR A 162 6.53 -13.00 0.86
CA TYR A 162 5.26 -12.29 0.83
C TYR A 162 5.39 -10.85 0.33
N GLY A 163 6.47 -10.17 0.73
CA GLY A 163 6.80 -8.83 0.26
C GLY A 163 6.87 -8.76 -1.28
N LEU A 164 7.36 -9.81 -1.95
CA LEU A 164 7.49 -9.86 -3.42
C LEU A 164 6.14 -9.75 -4.15
N VAL A 165 5.07 -10.28 -3.56
CA VAL A 165 3.71 -10.21 -4.14
C VAL A 165 3.26 -8.75 -4.26
N GLY A 166 3.58 -7.92 -3.27
CA GLY A 166 3.28 -6.50 -3.25
C GLY A 166 3.98 -5.67 -4.33
N TRP A 167 5.04 -6.19 -4.96
CA TRP A 167 5.73 -5.49 -6.06
C TRP A 167 5.04 -5.68 -7.41
N ILE A 168 4.21 -6.71 -7.58
CA ILE A 168 3.55 -7.02 -8.86
C ILE A 168 2.68 -5.84 -9.35
N PRO A 169 1.80 -5.23 -8.54
CA PRO A 169 1.01 -4.08 -8.97
C PRO A 169 1.87 -2.87 -9.36
N LEU A 170 2.94 -2.62 -8.62
CA LEU A 170 3.87 -1.52 -8.90
C LEU A 170 4.60 -1.72 -10.23
N LEU A 171 5.18 -2.91 -10.45
CA LEU A 171 5.85 -3.26 -11.70
C LEU A 171 4.88 -3.16 -12.88
N PHE A 172 3.63 -3.60 -12.68
CA PHE A 172 2.60 -3.49 -13.70
C PHE A 172 2.27 -2.03 -14.06
N ILE A 173 2.10 -1.15 -13.06
CA ILE A 173 1.93 0.30 -13.27
C ILE A 173 3.12 0.89 -14.03
N LEU A 174 4.35 0.51 -13.67
CA LEU A 174 5.55 1.00 -14.36
C LEU A 174 5.59 0.55 -15.81
N VAL A 175 5.40 -0.75 -16.07
CA VAL A 175 5.45 -1.31 -17.43
C VAL A 175 4.37 -0.70 -18.32
N PHE A 176 3.10 -0.81 -17.93
CA PHE A 176 1.98 -0.34 -18.75
C PHE A 176 1.82 1.19 -18.75
N GLY A 177 2.24 1.86 -17.67
CA GLY A 177 2.34 3.32 -17.62
C GLY A 177 3.33 3.86 -18.66
N LEU A 178 4.43 3.15 -18.91
CA LEU A 178 5.48 3.53 -19.87
C LEU A 178 5.26 3.02 -21.30
N LEU A 179 4.32 2.09 -21.55
CA LEU A 179 4.06 1.56 -22.89
C LEU A 179 3.75 2.66 -23.93
N LYS A 180 4.13 2.43 -25.18
CA LYS A 180 3.87 3.38 -26.27
C LYS A 180 2.37 3.48 -26.57
N PRO A 181 1.82 4.69 -26.74
CA PRO A 181 0.43 4.85 -27.15
C PRO A 181 0.27 4.41 -28.60
N THR A 182 -0.93 4.01 -29.00
CA THR A 182 -1.29 3.86 -30.41
C THR A 182 -1.51 5.23 -31.05
N GLU A 183 -0.91 5.46 -32.21
CA GLU A 183 -1.11 6.68 -32.99
C GLU A 183 -2.50 6.72 -33.62
N GLY A 184 -3.15 7.88 -33.59
CA GLY A 184 -4.50 8.06 -34.13
C GLY A 184 -5.61 7.36 -33.31
N PRO A 185 -6.79 7.17 -33.91
CA PRO A 185 -7.91 6.49 -33.26
C PRO A 185 -7.63 5.00 -33.10
N ASN A 186 -8.12 4.42 -32.01
CA ASN A 186 -8.12 2.97 -31.80
C ASN A 186 -9.53 2.50 -31.38
N ARG A 187 -9.70 1.21 -31.09
CA ARG A 187 -11.01 0.62 -30.69
C ARG A 187 -11.63 1.22 -29.42
N TYR A 188 -10.86 1.97 -28.64
CA TYR A 188 -11.26 2.63 -27.39
C TYR A 188 -11.44 4.14 -27.56
N GLY A 189 -11.42 4.64 -28.80
CA GLY A 189 -11.69 6.03 -29.15
C GLY A 189 -10.49 6.79 -29.71
N ASP A 190 -10.71 8.08 -29.89
CA ASP A 190 -9.75 9.02 -30.46
C ASP A 190 -8.51 9.19 -29.56
N GLN A 191 -7.46 9.76 -30.14
CA GLN A 191 -6.23 10.03 -29.40
C GLN A 191 -6.52 10.99 -28.23
N PRO A 192 -6.08 10.65 -27.00
CA PRO A 192 -6.36 11.49 -25.85
C PRO A 192 -5.64 12.82 -25.94
N VAL A 193 -6.36 13.90 -25.62
CA VAL A 193 -5.80 15.24 -25.48
C VAL A 193 -4.95 15.28 -24.21
N ARG A 194 -3.83 16.01 -24.25
CA ARG A 194 -2.99 16.20 -23.06
C ARG A 194 -3.65 17.23 -22.14
N THR A 195 -3.98 16.80 -20.92
CA THR A 195 -4.45 17.61 -19.79
C THR A 195 -3.52 17.45 -18.59
#